data_AF-A0A1Y1Y1T1-F1
#
_entry.id   AF-A0A1Y1Y1T1-F1
#
_cell.length_a   1.000
_cell.length_b   1.000
_cell.length_c   1.000
_cell.angle_alpha   90.00
_cell.angle_beta   90.00
_cell.angle_gamma   90.00
#
_symmetry.space_group_name_H-M   'P 1'
#
loop_
_entity.id
_entity.type
_entity.pdbx_description
1 polymer ?
#
loop_
_entity_poly.entity_id
_entity_poly.type
_entity_poly.pdbx_seq_one_letter_code
_entity_poly.pdbx_strand_id
1 'polypeptide(L)'
;MKFSLLSAVIASALLVTEAAPVDNVLGELSATCKQTLLSIAIDNEPCLPLSQIWSQATSIDWTNYDASNANQYSPLLTTMCKAPRCDKSVTDGLASKIQTECLKDLSQSAIQAVEYLLQNYEPLIALGCTQDSQQQYCLLVEGKDLQHNKDVDLADVPNDKLCTECVQNWVKVYDQYAGNYTDLFSNVTDVQQVKQRCGY
;
A
#
# COMPACT_ATOMS: atom_id res chain seq x y z
N MET A 1 -0.83 -21.64 6.66
CA MET A 1 -1.72 -20.47 6.74
C MET A 1 -0.85 -19.25 6.47
N LYS A 2 -1.20 -18.43 5.49
CA LYS A 2 -0.32 -17.39 4.92
C LYS A 2 -0.57 -16.06 5.64
N PHE A 3 0.50 -15.31 5.90
CA PHE A 3 0.52 -13.98 6.54
C PHE A 3 -0.38 -13.00 5.76
N SER A 4 -1.69 -13.04 6.02
CA SER A 4 -2.68 -12.32 5.21
C SER A 4 -2.86 -10.88 5.69
N LEU A 5 -2.53 -10.63 6.96
CA LEU A 5 -2.36 -9.30 7.56
C LEU A 5 -1.33 -8.45 6.83
N LEU A 6 -0.24 -9.11 6.47
CA LEU A 6 0.78 -8.54 5.62
C LEU A 6 0.37 -8.51 4.18
N SER A 7 -0.57 -9.35 3.72
CA SER A 7 -0.99 -9.33 2.33
C SER A 7 -1.72 -8.03 1.95
N ALA A 8 -2.20 -7.20 2.88
CA ALA A 8 -2.71 -5.85 2.58
C ALA A 8 -1.58 -4.82 2.36
N VAL A 9 -0.59 -4.80 3.26
CA VAL A 9 0.61 -3.94 3.21
C VAL A 9 1.56 -4.37 2.07
N ILE A 10 1.69 -5.68 1.89
CA ILE A 10 2.43 -6.35 0.84
C ILE A 10 1.63 -6.33 -0.46
N ALA A 11 0.29 -6.39 -0.53
CA ALA A 11 -0.40 -6.19 -1.82
C ALA A 11 -0.22 -4.75 -2.31
N SER A 12 -0.29 -3.76 -1.43
CA SER A 12 -0.02 -2.37 -1.82
C SER A 12 1.47 -2.14 -2.18
N ALA A 13 2.41 -2.79 -1.51
CA ALA A 13 3.84 -2.73 -1.87
C ALA A 13 4.24 -3.68 -3.03
N LEU A 14 3.53 -4.79 -3.25
CA LEU A 14 3.67 -5.73 -4.38
C LEU A 14 3.05 -5.18 -5.64
N LEU A 15 1.93 -4.46 -5.54
CA LEU A 15 1.39 -3.70 -6.68
C LEU A 15 2.37 -2.61 -7.13
N VAL A 16 3.26 -2.14 -6.25
CA VAL A 16 4.33 -1.18 -6.60
C VAL A 16 5.63 -1.88 -7.03
N THR A 17 5.98 -3.06 -6.46
CA THR A 17 7.21 -3.80 -6.82
C THR A 17 7.04 -4.74 -8.03
N GLU A 18 5.83 -5.18 -8.36
CA GLU A 18 5.50 -5.82 -9.64
C GLU A 18 5.20 -4.79 -10.76
N ALA A 19 5.20 -3.49 -10.44
CA ALA A 19 5.06 -2.41 -11.41
C ALA A 19 6.37 -2.02 -12.13
N ALA A 20 7.25 -2.99 -12.40
CA ALA A 20 8.34 -2.80 -13.36
C ALA A 20 7.81 -2.85 -14.81
N PRO A 21 8.44 -2.11 -15.75
CA PRO A 21 8.20 -0.68 -15.91
C PRO A 21 6.75 -0.41 -16.37
N VAL A 22 6.09 0.53 -15.70
CA VAL A 22 4.71 0.96 -16.00
C VAL A 22 4.51 1.36 -17.48
N ASP A 23 5.58 1.71 -18.20
CA ASP A 23 5.54 2.05 -19.63
C ASP A 23 5.02 0.92 -20.53
N ASN A 24 5.31 -0.36 -20.22
CA ASN A 24 4.79 -1.49 -20.99
C ASN A 24 3.33 -1.80 -20.67
N VAL A 25 2.92 -1.62 -19.40
CA VAL A 25 1.56 -1.95 -18.94
C VAL A 25 0.56 -0.84 -19.33
N LEU A 26 0.99 0.42 -19.31
CA LEU A 26 0.18 1.52 -19.85
C LEU A 26 0.02 1.38 -21.36
N GLY A 27 0.99 0.83 -22.08
CA GLY A 27 0.96 0.65 -23.53
C GLY A 27 -0.29 -0.05 -24.06
N GLU A 28 -0.85 -0.99 -23.30
CA GLU A 28 -2.01 -1.82 -23.68
C GLU A 28 -3.37 -1.18 -23.41
N LEU A 29 -3.41 -0.08 -22.65
CA LEU A 29 -4.65 0.60 -22.31
C LEU A 29 -5.24 1.37 -23.51
N SER A 30 -6.57 1.47 -23.56
CA SER A 30 -7.25 2.34 -24.52
C SER A 30 -6.81 3.80 -24.37
N ALA A 31 -6.87 4.57 -25.46
CA ALA A 31 -6.50 6.00 -25.44
C ALA A 31 -7.34 6.80 -24.43
N THR A 32 -8.62 6.49 -24.30
CA THR A 32 -9.53 7.12 -23.32
C THR A 32 -9.10 6.83 -21.89
N CYS A 33 -8.74 5.58 -21.58
CA CYS A 33 -8.29 5.22 -20.26
C CYS A 33 -6.94 5.86 -19.91
N LYS A 34 -5.97 5.84 -20.84
CA LYS A 34 -4.68 6.55 -20.69
C LYS A 34 -4.89 8.03 -20.39
N GLN A 35 -5.73 8.70 -21.17
CA GLN A 35 -6.01 10.11 -20.99
C GLN A 35 -6.67 10.40 -19.63
N THR A 36 -7.54 9.50 -19.17
CA THR A 36 -8.17 9.60 -17.84
C THR A 36 -7.14 9.47 -16.73
N LEU A 37 -6.30 8.44 -16.76
CA LEU A 37 -5.22 8.26 -15.78
C LEU A 37 -4.25 9.43 -15.78
N LEU A 38 -3.87 9.93 -16.96
CA LEU A 38 -3.06 11.13 -17.11
C LEU A 38 -3.76 12.34 -16.51
N SER A 39 -5.06 12.55 -16.75
CA SER A 39 -5.81 13.65 -16.13
C SER A 39 -5.77 13.55 -14.61
N ILE A 40 -5.93 12.36 -14.03
CA ILE A 40 -5.86 12.17 -12.58
C ILE A 40 -4.44 12.45 -12.06
N ALA A 41 -3.41 12.03 -12.80
CA ALA A 41 -2.01 12.23 -12.42
C ALA A 41 -1.55 13.70 -12.53
N ILE A 42 -2.16 14.48 -13.44
CA ILE A 42 -1.75 15.85 -13.77
C ILE A 42 -2.68 16.89 -13.12
N ASP A 43 -3.94 16.56 -12.83
CA ASP A 43 -4.96 17.49 -12.31
C ASP A 43 -5.28 17.27 -10.81
N ASN A 44 -4.61 18.11 -9.99
CA ASN A 44 -5.18 18.96 -8.93
C ASN A 44 -5.86 18.39 -7.67
N GLU A 45 -5.72 17.12 -7.29
CA GLU A 45 -6.04 16.71 -5.92
C GLU A 45 -4.83 16.92 -4.99
N PRO A 46 -4.80 17.93 -4.10
CA PRO A 46 -3.62 18.21 -3.26
C PRO A 46 -3.28 17.04 -2.34
N CYS A 47 -4.26 16.18 -2.05
CA CYS A 47 -4.13 15.00 -1.21
C CYS A 47 -3.53 13.78 -1.94
N LEU A 48 -3.42 13.84 -3.28
CA LEU A 48 -2.76 12.86 -4.13
C LEU A 48 -1.65 13.55 -4.93
N PRO A 49 -0.45 13.75 -4.37
CA PRO A 49 0.66 14.38 -5.10
C PRO A 49 1.28 13.40 -6.13
N LEU A 50 0.46 12.91 -7.07
CA LEU A 50 0.78 11.81 -7.96
C LEU A 50 1.97 12.11 -8.86
N SER A 51 2.12 13.34 -9.34
CA SER A 51 3.28 13.75 -10.12
C SER A 51 4.60 13.63 -9.34
N GLN A 52 4.59 14.02 -8.06
CA GLN A 52 5.74 13.91 -7.18
C GLN A 52 6.01 12.46 -6.78
N ILE A 53 4.95 11.72 -6.42
CA ILE A 53 5.02 10.28 -6.10
C ILE A 53 5.58 9.50 -7.29
N TRP A 54 5.09 9.77 -8.50
CA TRP A 54 5.55 9.12 -9.72
C TRP A 54 7.03 9.40 -10.02
N SER A 55 7.45 10.66 -9.95
CA SER A 55 8.85 11.02 -10.15
C SER A 55 9.77 10.35 -9.13
N GLN A 56 9.33 10.23 -7.88
CA GLN A 56 10.08 9.53 -6.85
C GLN A 56 10.10 8.02 -7.07
N ALA A 57 8.96 7.41 -7.40
CA ALA A 57 8.84 5.98 -7.64
C ALA A 57 9.69 5.51 -8.84
N THR A 58 9.70 6.29 -9.93
CA THR A 58 10.53 5.99 -11.12
C THR A 58 12.03 6.18 -10.90
N SER A 59 12.42 6.87 -9.83
CA SER A 59 13.83 7.06 -9.44
C SER A 59 14.37 5.92 -8.57
N ILE A 60 13.52 4.99 -8.15
CA ILE A 60 13.90 3.83 -7.33
C ILE A 60 14.34 2.70 -8.24
N ASP A 61 15.50 2.09 -7.93
CA ASP A 61 15.94 0.88 -8.60
C ASP A 61 15.17 -0.34 -8.06
N TRP A 62 13.95 -0.53 -8.56
CA TRP A 62 13.09 -1.66 -8.20
C TRP A 62 13.71 -3.03 -8.51
N THR A 63 14.62 -3.08 -9.49
CA THR A 63 15.24 -4.35 -9.92
C THR A 63 16.22 -4.85 -8.87
N ASN A 64 16.95 -3.95 -8.23
CA ASN A 64 17.94 -4.26 -7.21
C ASN A 64 17.50 -3.83 -5.80
N TYR A 65 16.21 -3.61 -5.58
CA TYR A 65 15.69 -3.19 -4.28
C TYR A 65 15.92 -4.27 -3.20
N ASP A 66 16.59 -3.90 -2.10
CA ASP A 66 16.77 -4.71 -0.91
C ASP A 66 16.84 -3.86 0.37
N ALA A 67 16.91 -4.46 1.55
CA ALA A 67 16.94 -3.68 2.80
C ALA A 67 18.14 -2.73 2.93
N SER A 68 19.26 -2.98 2.23
CA SER A 68 20.41 -2.09 2.26
C SER A 68 20.17 -0.78 1.50
N ASN A 69 19.18 -0.76 0.59
CA ASN A 69 18.77 0.43 -0.16
C ASN A 69 17.34 0.90 0.15
N ALA A 70 16.72 0.40 1.22
CA ALA A 70 15.39 0.83 1.70
C ALA A 70 15.25 2.35 1.86
N ASN A 71 16.36 3.06 2.11
CA ASN A 71 16.41 4.51 2.17
C ASN A 71 15.99 5.22 0.86
N GLN A 72 16.05 4.55 -0.29
CA GLN A 72 15.54 5.09 -1.57
C GLN A 72 14.01 5.22 -1.55
N TYR A 73 13.31 4.46 -0.71
CA TYR A 73 11.86 4.48 -0.55
C TYR A 73 11.39 5.53 0.47
N SER A 74 12.26 5.95 1.40
CA SER A 74 11.94 6.95 2.43
C SER A 74 11.39 8.28 1.90
N PRO A 75 11.93 8.87 0.80
CA PRO A 75 11.37 10.09 0.22
C PRO A 75 9.93 9.90 -0.29
N LEU A 76 9.64 8.75 -0.90
CA LEU A 76 8.30 8.41 -1.40
C LEU A 76 7.30 8.35 -0.24
N LEU A 77 7.62 7.58 0.80
CA LEU A 77 6.79 7.50 2.01
C LEU A 77 6.62 8.87 2.65
N THR A 78 7.69 9.66 2.73
CA THR A 78 7.60 11.02 3.29
C THR A 78 6.64 11.91 2.53
N THR A 79 6.67 11.89 1.19
CA THR A 79 5.72 12.62 0.36
C THR A 79 4.29 12.16 0.61
N MET A 80 4.05 10.84 0.56
CA MET A 80 2.72 10.26 0.77
C MET A 80 2.16 10.55 2.18
N CYS A 81 3.03 10.55 3.19
CA CYS A 81 2.63 10.71 4.59
C CYS A 81 2.48 12.16 5.03
N LYS A 82 3.10 13.11 4.32
CA LYS A 82 2.94 14.55 4.58
C LYS A 82 1.89 15.22 3.69
N ALA A 83 1.45 14.55 2.63
CA ALA A 83 0.34 15.03 1.82
C ALA A 83 -0.93 15.19 2.68
N PRO A 84 -1.79 16.18 2.38
CA PRO A 84 -3.15 16.21 2.90
C PRO A 84 -3.83 14.85 2.71
N ARG A 85 -4.71 14.46 3.64
CA ARG A 85 -5.49 13.23 3.49
C ARG A 85 -6.67 13.50 2.55
N CYS A 86 -6.89 12.58 1.61
CA CYS A 86 -8.10 12.63 0.79
C CYS A 86 -9.30 12.16 1.61
N ASP A 87 -10.40 12.89 1.48
CA ASP A 87 -11.69 12.38 1.94
C ASP A 87 -12.11 11.18 1.07
N LYS A 88 -12.77 10.20 1.68
CA LYS A 88 -13.28 9.01 1.00
C LYS A 88 -14.12 9.33 -0.24
N SER A 89 -14.90 10.41 -0.23
CA SER A 89 -15.70 10.84 -1.39
C SER A 89 -14.85 11.23 -2.60
N VAL A 90 -13.65 11.78 -2.38
CA VAL A 90 -12.71 12.12 -3.45
C VAL A 90 -12.18 10.84 -4.09
N THR A 91 -11.73 9.88 -3.27
CA THR A 91 -11.16 8.63 -3.80
C THR A 91 -12.22 7.74 -4.43
N ASP A 92 -13.45 7.73 -3.92
CA ASP A 92 -14.59 7.05 -4.56
C ASP A 92 -14.97 7.70 -5.90
N GLY A 93 -14.96 9.03 -5.97
CA GLY A 93 -15.21 9.77 -7.20
C GLY A 93 -14.17 9.44 -8.28
N LEU A 94 -12.89 9.37 -7.91
CA LEU A 94 -11.81 8.98 -8.83
C LEU A 94 -11.94 7.52 -9.28
N ALA A 95 -12.26 6.60 -8.36
CA ALA A 95 -12.47 5.20 -8.70
C ALA A 95 -13.64 5.03 -9.68
N SER A 96 -14.77 5.71 -9.43
CA SER A 96 -15.94 5.69 -10.33
C SER A 96 -15.64 6.29 -11.71
N LYS A 97 -14.85 7.37 -11.76
CA LYS A 97 -14.37 7.95 -13.03
C LYS A 97 -13.54 6.93 -13.82
N ILE A 98 -12.62 6.23 -13.16
CA ILE A 98 -11.82 5.16 -13.79
C ILE A 98 -12.74 4.04 -14.29
N GLN A 99 -13.68 3.56 -13.47
CA GLN A 99 -14.62 2.50 -13.89
C GLN A 99 -15.39 2.85 -15.16
N THR A 100 -15.80 4.12 -15.27
CA THR A 100 -16.58 4.62 -16.40
C THR A 100 -15.72 4.80 -17.65
N GLU A 101 -14.59 5.49 -17.53
CA GLU A 101 -13.76 5.88 -18.67
C GLU A 101 -12.78 4.79 -19.13
N CYS A 102 -12.46 3.84 -18.24
CA CYS A 102 -11.63 2.67 -18.52
C CYS A 102 -12.44 1.38 -18.67
N LEU A 103 -13.74 1.46 -18.99
CA LEU A 103 -14.64 0.29 -19.04
C LEU A 103 -14.10 -0.90 -19.87
N LYS A 104 -13.39 -0.61 -20.97
CA LYS A 104 -12.79 -1.64 -21.85
C LYS A 104 -11.51 -2.26 -21.30
N ASP A 105 -10.91 -1.61 -20.31
CA ASP A 105 -9.61 -1.93 -19.74
C ASP A 105 -9.71 -2.40 -18.27
N LEU A 106 -10.92 -2.57 -17.70
CA LEU A 106 -11.11 -2.96 -16.29
C LEU A 106 -10.50 -4.32 -15.93
N SER A 107 -10.30 -5.21 -16.91
CA SER A 107 -9.61 -6.49 -16.68
C SER A 107 -8.10 -6.35 -16.61
N GLN A 108 -7.55 -5.17 -16.93
CA GLN A 108 -6.11 -4.92 -16.90
C GLN A 108 -5.65 -4.79 -15.45
N SER A 109 -4.59 -5.51 -15.10
CA SER A 109 -4.07 -5.57 -13.73
C SER A 109 -3.73 -4.18 -13.18
N ALA A 110 -3.20 -3.27 -14.01
CA ALA A 110 -2.92 -1.90 -13.61
C ALA A 110 -4.19 -1.12 -13.22
N ILE A 111 -5.31 -1.32 -13.94
CA ILE A 111 -6.57 -0.64 -13.63
C ILE A 111 -7.14 -1.17 -12.32
N GLN A 112 -7.15 -2.50 -12.16
CA GLN A 112 -7.57 -3.16 -10.92
C GLN A 112 -6.74 -2.71 -9.72
N ALA A 113 -5.41 -2.55 -9.91
CA ALA A 113 -4.51 -2.05 -8.89
C ALA A 113 -4.85 -0.63 -8.46
N VAL A 114 -5.02 0.29 -9.42
CA VAL A 114 -5.36 1.69 -9.13
C VAL A 114 -6.73 1.80 -8.45
N GLU A 115 -7.73 1.05 -8.92
CA GLU A 115 -9.04 1.00 -8.28
C GLU A 115 -8.96 0.50 -6.84
N TYR A 116 -8.23 -0.60 -6.62
CA TYR A 116 -8.02 -1.16 -5.29
C TYR A 116 -7.36 -0.15 -4.34
N LEU A 117 -6.32 0.55 -4.82
CA LEU A 117 -5.62 1.59 -4.05
C LEU A 117 -6.55 2.74 -3.67
N LEU A 118 -7.38 3.23 -4.60
CA LEU A 118 -8.33 4.32 -4.33
C LEU A 118 -9.44 3.89 -3.36
N GLN A 119 -10.00 2.70 -3.57
CA GLN A 119 -11.06 2.15 -2.73
C GLN A 119 -10.58 1.93 -1.29
N ASN A 120 -9.30 1.60 -1.11
CA ASN A 120 -8.68 1.32 0.19
C ASN A 120 -7.69 2.40 0.65
N TYR A 121 -7.78 3.61 0.11
CA TYR A 121 -6.78 4.66 0.31
C TYR A 121 -6.48 4.95 1.79
N GLU A 122 -7.50 5.22 2.60
CA GLU A 122 -7.33 5.61 4.01
C GLU A 122 -6.55 4.58 4.84
N PRO A 123 -6.96 3.30 4.90
CA PRO A 123 -6.21 2.30 5.66
C PRO A 123 -4.82 2.03 5.09
N LEU A 124 -4.65 2.03 3.76
CA LEU A 124 -3.35 1.81 3.14
C LEU A 124 -2.35 2.92 3.49
N ILE A 125 -2.80 4.16 3.45
CA ILE A 125 -2.02 5.32 3.84
C ILE A 125 -1.73 5.30 5.35
N ALA A 126 -2.70 4.95 6.20
CA ALA A 126 -2.46 4.81 7.63
C ALA A 126 -1.40 3.74 7.95
N LEU A 127 -1.46 2.59 7.27
CA LEU A 127 -0.47 1.52 7.40
C LEU A 127 0.91 1.96 6.91
N GLY A 128 1.01 2.53 5.71
CA GLY A 128 2.27 2.98 5.12
C GLY A 128 2.94 4.11 5.91
N CYS A 129 2.14 4.94 6.58
CA CYS A 129 2.60 6.07 7.39
C CYS A 129 2.78 5.75 8.86
N THR A 130 2.64 4.49 9.25
CA THR A 130 2.93 4.07 10.62
C THR A 130 4.43 4.23 10.90
N GLN A 131 4.75 4.90 12.01
CA GLN A 131 6.13 5.12 12.46
C GLN A 131 6.32 4.51 13.85
N ASP A 132 7.57 4.19 14.17
CA ASP A 132 7.99 3.84 15.52
C ASP A 132 8.31 5.09 16.36
N SER A 133 8.73 4.88 17.61
CA SER A 133 9.13 5.92 18.55
C SER A 133 10.38 6.71 18.10
N GLN A 134 11.16 6.17 17.16
CA GLN A 134 12.31 6.83 16.54
C GLN A 134 11.93 7.60 15.26
N GLN A 135 10.63 7.69 14.94
CA GLN A 135 10.10 8.30 13.71
C GLN A 135 10.57 7.59 12.43
N GLN A 136 10.98 6.32 12.52
CA GLN A 136 11.27 5.50 11.36
C GLN A 136 9.96 4.90 10.83
N TYR A 137 9.76 4.89 9.52
CA TYR A 137 8.60 4.23 8.94
C TYR A 137 8.69 2.73 9.19
N CYS A 138 7.66 2.15 9.79
CA CYS A 138 7.63 0.74 10.15
C CYS A 138 7.78 -0.18 8.93
N LEU A 139 7.28 0.27 7.77
CA LEU A 139 7.46 -0.45 6.51
C LEU A 139 8.93 -0.56 6.09
N LEU A 140 9.77 0.41 6.46
CA LEU A 140 11.22 0.36 6.18
C LEU A 140 11.97 -0.49 7.20
N VAL A 141 11.55 -0.43 8.47
CA VAL A 141 12.19 -1.17 9.56
C VAL A 141 11.95 -2.67 9.43
N GLU A 142 10.70 -3.07 9.13
CA GLU A 142 10.29 -4.48 9.17
C GLU A 142 9.88 -5.05 7.80
N GLY A 143 9.70 -4.22 6.77
CA GLY A 143 9.17 -4.66 5.47
C GLY A 143 9.92 -5.82 4.82
N LYS A 144 11.24 -5.92 5.02
CA LYS A 144 12.03 -7.06 4.50
C LYS A 144 11.75 -8.36 5.25
N ASP A 145 11.70 -8.31 6.58
CA ASP A 145 11.42 -9.49 7.41
C ASP A 145 10.01 -10.01 7.11
N LEU A 146 9.08 -9.10 6.87
CA LEU A 146 7.70 -9.38 6.49
C LEU A 146 7.59 -10.03 5.10
N GLN A 147 8.36 -9.56 4.11
CA GLN A 147 8.39 -10.15 2.77
C GLN A 147 8.99 -11.56 2.75
N HIS A 148 10.04 -11.81 3.54
CA HIS A 148 10.69 -13.13 3.61
C HIS A 148 9.85 -14.16 4.37
N ASN A 149 8.94 -13.70 5.25
CA ASN A 149 8.11 -14.57 6.08
C ASN A 149 6.63 -14.64 5.63
N LYS A 150 6.30 -14.14 4.44
CA LYS A 150 4.90 -14.08 3.93
C LYS A 150 4.19 -15.45 3.90
N ASP A 151 4.95 -16.53 3.76
CA ASP A 151 4.44 -17.90 3.69
C ASP A 151 4.68 -18.71 4.99
N VAL A 152 5.28 -18.09 6.02
CA VAL A 152 5.55 -18.72 7.32
C VAL A 152 4.30 -18.64 8.19
N ASP A 153 4.00 -19.71 8.93
CA ASP A 153 2.89 -19.69 9.88
C ASP A 153 3.21 -18.70 11.01
N LEU A 154 2.23 -17.89 11.41
CA LEU A 154 2.42 -16.93 12.50
C LEU A 154 2.90 -17.62 13.77
N ALA A 155 2.47 -18.86 14.02
CA ALA A 155 2.89 -19.68 15.16
C ALA A 155 4.41 -19.91 15.22
N ASP A 156 5.09 -19.94 14.07
CA ASP A 156 6.53 -20.22 13.96
C ASP A 156 7.40 -18.95 14.09
N VAL A 157 6.78 -17.75 14.07
CA VAL A 157 7.50 -16.48 14.22
C VAL A 157 7.83 -16.23 15.70
N PRO A 158 9.09 -15.99 16.08
CA PRO A 158 9.48 -15.64 17.44
C PRO A 158 8.80 -14.36 17.97
N ASN A 159 8.51 -14.32 19.27
CA ASN A 159 7.81 -13.17 19.89
C ASN A 159 8.59 -11.87 19.80
N ASP A 160 9.93 -11.89 19.83
CA ASP A 160 10.77 -10.69 19.69
C ASP A 160 10.71 -10.08 18.28
N LYS A 161 10.31 -10.88 17.27
CA LYS A 161 10.04 -10.43 15.91
C LYS A 161 8.58 -10.07 15.67
N LEU A 162 7.67 -10.61 16.46
CA LEU A 162 6.23 -10.38 16.34
C LEU A 162 5.73 -9.23 17.21
N CYS A 163 6.30 -9.07 18.40
CA CYS A 163 5.84 -8.14 19.43
C CYS A 163 6.68 -6.87 19.44
N THR A 164 6.86 -6.29 18.25
CA THR A 164 7.58 -5.04 18.06
C THR A 164 6.63 -3.84 18.14
N GLU A 165 7.19 -2.64 18.31
CA GLU A 165 6.42 -1.40 18.28
C GLU A 165 5.70 -1.21 16.95
N CYS A 166 6.34 -1.59 15.84
CA CYS A 166 5.75 -1.46 14.51
C CYS A 166 4.56 -2.38 14.31
N VAL A 167 4.65 -3.65 14.71
CA VAL A 167 3.51 -4.56 14.70
C VAL A 167 2.39 -4.04 15.59
N GLN A 168 2.71 -3.53 16.80
CA GLN A 168 1.70 -2.94 17.67
C GLN A 168 0.97 -1.77 16.99
N ASN A 169 1.70 -0.89 16.33
CA ASN A 169 1.10 0.26 15.66
C ASN A 169 0.27 -0.14 14.44
N TRP A 170 0.68 -1.16 13.67
CA TRP A 170 -0.17 -1.72 12.61
C TRP A 170 -1.44 -2.38 13.15
N VAL A 171 -1.38 -3.05 14.30
CA VAL A 171 -2.57 -3.58 14.97
C VAL A 171 -3.55 -2.46 15.35
N LYS A 172 -3.06 -1.29 15.78
CA LYS A 172 -3.93 -0.12 16.04
C LYS A 172 -4.62 0.37 14.77
N VAL A 173 -3.89 0.43 13.64
CA VAL A 173 -4.48 0.79 12.34
C VAL A 173 -5.52 -0.24 11.92
N TYR A 174 -5.23 -1.53 12.09
CA TYR A 174 -6.20 -2.59 11.84
C TYR A 174 -7.49 -2.37 12.63
N ASP A 175 -7.39 -2.15 13.94
CA ASP A 175 -8.56 -1.94 14.80
C ASP A 175 -9.41 -0.73 14.40
N GLN A 176 -8.76 0.31 13.89
CA GLN A 176 -9.44 1.50 13.42
C GLN A 176 -10.26 1.25 12.15
N TYR A 177 -9.76 0.43 11.21
CA TYR A 177 -10.32 0.34 9.85
C TYR A 177 -10.99 -0.99 9.52
N ALA A 178 -10.72 -2.08 10.26
CA ALA A 178 -11.21 -3.43 9.93
C ALA A 178 -12.73 -3.53 9.81
N GLY A 179 -13.49 -2.74 10.59
CA GLY A 179 -14.95 -2.72 10.52
C GLY A 179 -15.51 -2.12 9.22
N ASN A 180 -14.78 -1.21 8.58
CA ASN A 180 -15.24 -0.48 7.39
C ASN A 180 -14.58 -0.97 6.10
N TYR A 181 -13.48 -1.73 6.20
CA TYR A 181 -12.68 -2.22 5.07
C TYR A 181 -12.48 -3.73 5.16
N THR A 182 -13.59 -4.48 5.18
CA THR A 182 -13.60 -5.93 5.41
C THR A 182 -12.84 -6.71 4.34
N ASP A 183 -12.82 -6.23 3.10
CA ASP A 183 -12.12 -6.88 2.00
C ASP A 183 -10.60 -6.78 2.16
N LEU A 184 -10.11 -5.63 2.63
CA LEU A 184 -8.70 -5.41 2.96
C LEU A 184 -8.26 -6.20 4.19
N PHE A 185 -9.12 -6.28 5.20
CA PHE A 185 -8.80 -6.79 6.54
C PHE A 185 -9.44 -8.14 6.87
N SER A 186 -9.75 -8.92 5.85
CA SER A 186 -10.52 -10.17 5.93
C SER A 186 -9.93 -11.25 6.85
N ASN A 187 -8.63 -11.22 7.13
CA ASN A 187 -7.99 -12.16 8.06
C ASN A 187 -7.88 -11.61 9.49
N VAL A 188 -9.03 -11.60 10.16
CA VAL A 188 -9.16 -11.22 11.59
C VAL A 188 -8.37 -12.16 12.50
N THR A 189 -8.25 -13.44 12.13
CA THR A 189 -7.65 -14.49 12.96
C THR A 189 -6.18 -14.22 13.27
N ASP A 190 -5.40 -13.84 12.26
CA ASP A 190 -3.97 -13.56 12.41
C ASP A 190 -3.75 -12.38 13.40
N VAL A 191 -4.59 -11.33 13.34
CA VAL A 191 -4.45 -10.14 14.21
C VAL A 191 -4.75 -10.52 15.64
N GLN A 192 -5.83 -11.28 15.85
CA GLN A 192 -6.21 -11.71 17.18
C GLN A 192 -5.13 -12.60 17.80
N GLN A 193 -4.46 -13.44 17.00
CA GLN A 193 -3.34 -14.23 17.47
C GLN A 193 -2.13 -13.35 17.85
N VAL A 194 -1.80 -12.32 17.06
CA VAL A 194 -0.76 -11.33 17.43
C VAL A 194 -1.11 -10.65 18.74
N LYS A 195 -2.33 -10.13 18.87
CA LYS A 195 -2.80 -9.46 20.10
C LYS A 195 -2.69 -10.34 21.32
N GLN A 196 -3.15 -11.59 21.22
CA GLN A 196 -3.09 -12.56 22.31
C GLN A 196 -1.64 -12.87 22.72
N ARG A 197 -0.74 -13.05 21.74
CA ARG A 197 0.67 -13.39 22.01
C ARG A 197 1.48 -12.24 22.58
N CYS A 198 1.18 -11.01 22.14
CA CYS A 198 1.93 -9.82 22.50
C CYS A 198 1.29 -9.00 23.63
N GLY A 199 0.05 -9.33 24.04
CA GLY A 199 -0.67 -8.62 25.10
C GLY A 199 -1.12 -7.22 24.69
N TYR A 200 -1.48 -7.03 23.42
CA TYR A 200 -1.98 -5.76 22.86
C TYR A 200 -3.48 -5.58 23.05
#